data_AF-A0A246HR40-F1
#
_entry.id   AF-A0A246HR40-F1
#
_cell.length_a   1.000
_cell.length_b   1.000
_cell.length_c   1.000
_cell.angle_alpha   90.00
_cell.angle_beta   90.00
_cell.angle_gamma   90.00
#
_symmetry.space_group_name_H-M   'P 1'
#
loop_
_entity.id
_entity.type
_entity.pdbx_description
1 polymer ?
#
loop_
_entity_poly.entity_id
_entity_poly.type
_entity_poly.pdbx_seq_one_letter_code
_entity_poly.pdbx_strand_id
1 'polypeptide(L)'
;MPFKAGAFAVGKDFDRPLGALIQSEGTWFMRAQTKDRQDMLDVAVAISGQEIGEIRCLDTPSSCVHLADGARVVFRIVGAIEGPGKPPMGALAWSVDGKEQAILLNGRYLTVVGTESKSFSTERAFYSRSWGAWLVGEDGKEVTSDPLFFNEIGRRGAEVA
;
A
#
# COMPACT_ATOMS: atom_id res chain seq x y z
N MET A 1 1.36 -14.68 16.27
CA MET A 1 2.43 -14.41 17.27
C MET A 1 2.65 -12.90 17.26
N PRO A 2 2.76 -12.17 18.39
CA PRO A 2 2.76 -10.70 18.34
C PRO A 2 4.02 -10.13 17.68
N PHE A 3 3.92 -8.92 17.11
CA PHE A 3 5.08 -8.18 16.61
C PHE A 3 6.01 -7.77 17.75
N LYS A 4 7.32 -7.87 17.53
CA LYS A 4 8.31 -7.27 18.43
C LYS A 4 8.25 -5.76 18.29
N ALA A 5 8.12 -5.03 19.40
CA ALA A 5 8.09 -3.56 19.38
C ALA A 5 9.35 -2.95 18.72
N GLY A 6 10.51 -3.58 18.88
CA GLY A 6 11.77 -3.16 18.24
C GLY A 6 11.82 -3.33 16.72
N ALA A 7 10.79 -3.91 16.09
CA ALA A 7 10.64 -3.88 14.63
C ALA A 7 10.19 -2.50 14.10
N PHE A 8 9.88 -1.58 15.00
CA PHE A 8 9.41 -0.24 14.69
C PHE A 8 10.31 0.82 15.34
N ALA A 9 10.38 1.98 14.69
CA ALA A 9 11.11 3.15 15.16
C ALA A 9 10.28 4.41 14.90
N VAL A 10 10.64 5.52 15.56
CA VAL A 10 10.05 6.83 15.32
C VAL A 10 11.04 7.67 14.52
N GLY A 11 10.54 8.34 13.49
CA GLY A 11 11.34 9.20 12.62
C GLY A 11 10.48 10.16 11.81
N LYS A 12 11.12 11.01 11.02
CA LYS A 12 10.39 11.91 10.11
C LYS A 12 9.91 11.14 8.88
N ASP A 13 8.66 11.36 8.51
CA ASP A 13 8.02 10.77 7.33
C ASP A 13 8.75 11.11 6.02
N PHE A 14 9.11 12.37 5.82
CA PHE A 14 9.75 12.86 4.61
C PHE A 14 11.14 12.25 4.38
N ASP A 15 11.85 11.93 5.46
CA ASP A 15 13.19 11.34 5.43
C ASP A 15 13.17 9.82 5.17
N ARG A 16 11.99 9.22 4.96
CA ARG A 16 11.85 7.79 4.62
C ARG A 16 11.95 7.59 3.11
N PRO A 17 12.52 6.46 2.65
CA PRO A 17 12.57 6.17 1.23
C PRO A 17 11.16 6.00 0.65
N LEU A 18 11.01 6.23 -0.66
CA LEU A 18 9.78 5.89 -1.37
C LEU A 18 9.44 4.40 -1.18
N GLY A 19 8.15 4.10 -1.06
CA GLY A 19 7.63 2.76 -0.77
C GLY A 19 7.67 2.41 0.72
N ALA A 20 8.34 3.20 1.57
CA ALA A 20 8.34 2.96 3.01
C ALA A 20 6.93 3.03 3.58
N LEU A 21 6.63 2.11 4.50
CA LEU A 21 5.42 2.17 5.30
C LEU A 21 5.64 3.02 6.54
N ILE A 22 4.73 3.96 6.74
CA ILE A 22 4.66 4.82 7.92
C ILE A 22 3.28 4.68 8.55
N GLN A 23 3.22 4.69 9.87
CA GLN A 23 1.99 4.71 10.63
C GLN A 23 1.84 6.10 11.24
N SER A 24 0.65 6.66 11.06
CA SER A 24 0.20 7.87 11.74
C SER A 24 -1.29 7.77 12.01
N GLU A 25 -1.73 8.24 13.18
CA GLU A 25 -3.16 8.34 13.55
C GLU A 25 -3.96 7.03 13.41
N GLY A 26 -3.31 5.87 13.52
CA GLY A 26 -3.96 4.57 13.41
C GLY A 26 -4.07 4.01 11.98
N THR A 27 -3.58 4.74 10.97
CA THR A 27 -3.59 4.31 9.57
C THR A 27 -2.17 4.07 9.07
N TRP A 28 -1.97 3.00 8.29
CA TRP A 28 -0.75 2.82 7.51
C TRP A 28 -0.82 3.57 6.19
N PHE A 29 0.19 4.40 5.99
CA PHE A 29 0.46 5.12 4.76
C PHE A 29 1.72 4.57 4.08
N MET A 30 1.76 4.68 2.76
CA MET A 30 2.97 4.50 1.97
C MET A 30 3.53 5.87 1.61
N ARG A 31 4.82 6.07 1.87
CA ARG A 31 5.53 7.21 1.32
C ARG A 31 5.65 7.05 -0.19
N ALA A 32 5.10 7.99 -0.94
CA ALA A 32 5.03 7.92 -2.39
C ALA A 32 5.31 9.26 -3.06
N GLN A 33 5.72 9.23 -4.32
CA GLN A 33 5.78 10.40 -5.17
C GLN A 33 4.69 10.29 -6.24
N THR A 34 3.85 11.32 -6.31
CA THR A 34 2.73 11.38 -7.25
C THR A 34 2.91 12.58 -8.17
N LYS A 35 2.41 12.47 -9.40
CA LYS A 35 2.48 13.60 -10.33
C LYS A 35 1.21 14.43 -10.23
N ASP A 36 1.33 15.71 -9.92
CA ASP A 36 0.23 16.67 -10.08
C ASP A 36 0.57 17.69 -11.15
N ARG A 37 -0.15 17.62 -12.28
CA ARG A 37 0.12 18.40 -13.50
C ARG A 37 1.59 18.30 -13.95
N GLN A 38 2.40 19.32 -13.65
CA GLN A 38 3.81 19.39 -14.02
C GLN A 38 4.75 19.09 -12.85
N ASP A 39 4.25 19.12 -11.62
CA ASP A 39 5.05 18.98 -10.41
C ASP A 39 5.00 17.54 -9.88
N MET A 40 6.12 17.10 -9.32
CA MET A 40 6.18 15.86 -8.55
C MET A 40 5.95 16.22 -7.09
N LEU A 41 4.91 15.64 -6.49
CA LEU A 41 4.54 15.89 -5.11
C LEU A 41 4.96 14.72 -4.23
N ASP A 42 5.56 15.10 -3.12
CA ASP A 42 5.93 14.18 -2.05
C ASP A 42 4.75 13.98 -1.10
N VAL A 43 4.24 12.76 -1.05
CA VAL A 43 3.00 12.43 -0.34
C VAL A 43 3.11 11.17 0.52
N ALA A 44 2.22 11.08 1.50
CA ALA A 44 1.88 9.84 2.18
C ALA A 44 0.47 9.42 1.73
N VAL A 45 0.34 8.22 1.17
CA VAL A 45 -0.94 7.71 0.68
C VAL A 45 -1.44 6.59 1.58
N ALA A 46 -2.66 6.70 2.10
CA ALA A 46 -3.26 5.69 2.93
C ALA A 46 -3.42 4.39 2.14
N ILE A 47 -2.84 3.30 2.65
CA ILE A 47 -2.90 1.97 2.03
C ILE A 47 -3.61 0.93 2.89
N SER A 48 -4.19 1.37 4.02
CA SER A 48 -4.94 0.51 4.94
C SER A 48 -6.15 1.26 5.51
N GLY A 49 -7.07 0.53 6.13
CA GLY A 49 -8.19 1.11 6.85
C GLY A 49 -9.35 1.55 5.95
N GLN A 50 -10.22 2.41 6.48
CA GLN A 50 -11.42 2.87 5.75
C GLN A 50 -11.14 3.98 4.73
N GLU A 51 -10.02 4.69 4.89
CA GLU A 51 -9.64 5.85 4.08
C GLU A 51 -8.56 5.50 3.04
N ILE A 52 -8.49 4.24 2.59
CA ILE A 52 -7.54 3.83 1.53
C ILE A 52 -7.64 4.78 0.34
N GLY A 53 -6.49 5.35 -0.06
CA GLY A 53 -6.39 6.34 -1.12
C GLY A 53 -6.44 7.80 -0.66
N GLU A 54 -6.62 8.08 0.64
CA GLU A 54 -6.34 9.40 1.21
C GLU A 54 -4.89 9.80 0.91
N ILE A 55 -4.67 11.05 0.49
CA ILE A 55 -3.35 11.58 0.16
C ILE A 55 -3.06 12.74 1.10
N ARG A 56 -1.92 12.67 1.80
CA ARG A 56 -1.37 13.75 2.61
C ARG A 56 -0.12 14.29 1.94
N CYS A 57 -0.08 15.58 1.66
CA CYS A 57 1.13 16.24 1.20
C CYS A 57 2.14 16.30 2.35
N LEU A 58 3.40 16.00 2.07
CA LEU A 58 4.50 16.07 3.03
C LEU A 58 5.30 17.35 2.82
N ASP A 59 4.60 18.48 2.77
CA ASP A 59 5.19 19.82 2.68
C ASP A 59 5.83 20.25 4.01
N THR A 60 5.27 19.78 5.13
CA THR A 60 5.80 19.96 6.48
C THR A 60 6.09 18.58 7.09
N PRO A 61 7.38 18.17 7.21
CA PRO A 61 7.71 16.86 7.75
C PRO A 61 7.16 16.64 9.16
N SER A 62 6.54 15.50 9.39
CA SER A 62 5.95 15.12 10.68
C SER A 62 6.60 13.85 11.25
N SER A 63 6.47 13.63 12.55
CA SER A 63 6.95 12.39 13.17
C SER A 63 5.96 11.26 12.91
N CYS A 64 6.46 10.10 12.53
CA CYS A 64 5.68 8.90 12.28
C CYS A 64 6.38 7.67 12.88
N VAL A 65 5.61 6.60 13.06
CA VAL A 65 6.18 5.27 13.34
C VAL A 65 6.49 4.61 11.99
N HIS A 66 7.68 4.05 11.84
CA HIS A 66 8.08 3.32 10.64
C HIS A 66 8.79 2.02 11.01
N LEU A 67 9.09 1.20 10.00
CA LEU A 67 9.87 -0.02 10.20
C LEU A 67 11.32 0.33 10.59
N ALA A 68 11.85 -0.36 11.60
CA ALA A 68 13.26 -0.24 11.97
C ALA A 68 14.18 -0.75 10.83
N ASP A 69 15.45 -0.35 10.84
CA ASP A 69 16.42 -0.78 9.85
C ASP A 69 16.52 -2.33 9.81
N GLY A 70 16.58 -2.88 8.61
CA GLY A 70 16.60 -4.34 8.39
C GLY A 70 15.22 -4.99 8.31
N ALA A 71 14.18 -4.38 8.89
CA ALA A 71 12.82 -4.87 8.76
C ALA A 71 12.25 -4.57 7.37
N ARG A 72 11.58 -5.56 6.77
CA ARG A 72 11.00 -5.44 5.43
C ARG A 72 9.54 -5.85 5.43
N VAL A 73 8.80 -5.36 4.43
CA VAL A 73 7.41 -5.73 4.22
C VAL A 73 7.25 -6.44 2.89
N VAL A 74 6.43 -7.47 2.90
CA VAL A 74 5.92 -8.14 1.70
C VAL A 74 4.41 -8.01 1.64
N PHE A 75 3.91 -7.66 0.45
CA PHE A 75 2.49 -7.66 0.16
C PHE A 75 2.06 -9.07 -0.28
N ARG A 76 0.95 -9.56 0.26
CA ARG A 76 0.45 -10.91 -0.06
C ARG A 76 -1.02 -10.91 -0.38
N ILE A 77 -1.40 -11.82 -1.25
CA ILE A 77 -2.79 -12.12 -1.61
C ILE A 77 -3.33 -13.15 -0.63
N VAL A 78 -4.52 -12.90 -0.10
CA VAL A 78 -5.21 -13.83 0.82
C VAL A 78 -6.46 -14.43 0.18
N GLY A 79 -7.13 -13.66 -0.67
CA GLY A 79 -8.37 -14.08 -1.33
C GLY A 79 -8.21 -14.35 -2.82
N ALA A 80 -9.35 -14.43 -3.49
CA ALA A 80 -9.41 -14.74 -4.91
C ALA A 80 -8.78 -13.63 -5.76
N ILE A 81 -8.15 -14.05 -6.86
CA ILE A 81 -7.78 -13.15 -7.95
C ILE A 81 -8.97 -13.05 -8.89
N GLU A 82 -9.39 -11.83 -9.16
CA GLU A 82 -10.49 -11.48 -10.05
C GLU A 82 -9.99 -10.87 -11.37
N GLY A 83 -10.88 -10.81 -12.35
CA GLY A 83 -10.64 -10.19 -13.65
C GLY A 83 -10.58 -11.19 -14.81
N PRO A 84 -10.31 -10.71 -16.04
CA PRO A 84 -9.99 -9.31 -16.35
C PRO A 84 -11.20 -8.38 -16.16
N GLY A 85 -10.99 -7.21 -15.57
CA GLY A 85 -12.03 -6.19 -15.40
C GLY A 85 -11.49 -4.91 -14.76
N LYS A 86 -12.40 -4.02 -14.37
CA LYS A 86 -12.08 -2.78 -13.65
C LYS A 86 -11.84 -3.06 -12.16
N PRO A 87 -10.62 -2.88 -11.62
CA PRO A 87 -10.37 -3.05 -10.20
C PRO A 87 -11.09 -1.96 -9.39
N PRO A 88 -11.61 -2.28 -8.19
CA PRO A 88 -12.07 -1.24 -7.27
C PRO A 88 -10.89 -0.50 -6.63
N MET A 89 -11.16 0.69 -6.09
CA MET A 89 -10.19 1.44 -5.28
C MET A 89 -9.66 0.56 -4.13
N GLY A 90 -8.35 0.62 -3.90
CA GLY A 90 -7.64 -0.16 -2.89
C GLY A 90 -7.29 -1.59 -3.31
N ALA A 91 -7.72 -2.06 -4.48
CA ALA A 91 -7.33 -3.37 -4.97
C ALA A 91 -5.84 -3.41 -5.36
N LEU A 92 -5.20 -4.56 -5.11
CA LEU A 92 -3.87 -4.87 -5.61
C LEU A 92 -4.01 -5.48 -7.00
N ALA A 93 -3.42 -4.85 -8.01
CA ALA A 93 -3.55 -5.22 -9.43
C ALA A 93 -2.20 -5.60 -10.04
N TRP A 94 -2.26 -6.30 -11.17
CA TRP A 94 -1.10 -6.66 -11.99
C TRP A 94 -1.03 -5.79 -13.25
N SER A 95 0.19 -5.46 -13.67
CA SER A 95 0.43 -4.74 -14.94
C SER A 95 0.00 -5.57 -16.15
N VAL A 96 -0.17 -4.91 -17.29
CA VAL A 96 -0.59 -5.57 -18.55
C VAL A 96 0.39 -6.66 -18.98
N ASP A 97 1.69 -6.47 -18.71
CA ASP A 97 2.73 -7.46 -19.01
C ASP A 97 3.04 -8.41 -17.83
N GLY A 98 2.33 -8.27 -16.71
CA GLY A 98 2.46 -9.10 -15.51
C GLY A 98 3.72 -8.89 -14.67
N LYS A 99 4.57 -7.90 -15.00
CA LYS A 99 5.86 -7.68 -14.32
C LYS A 99 5.79 -6.79 -13.08
N GLU A 100 4.73 -6.01 -12.92
CA GLU A 100 4.56 -5.10 -11.80
C GLU A 100 3.25 -5.38 -11.05
N GLN A 101 3.25 -5.05 -9.76
CA GLN A 101 2.05 -4.98 -8.94
C GLN A 101 1.91 -3.58 -8.35
N ALA A 102 0.68 -3.09 -8.32
CA ALA A 102 0.36 -1.77 -7.81
C ALA A 102 -1.03 -1.75 -7.17
N ILE A 103 -1.22 -0.83 -6.23
CA ILE A 103 -2.48 -0.58 -5.56
C ILE A 103 -3.22 0.51 -6.36
N LEU A 104 -4.49 0.29 -6.69
CA LEU A 104 -5.31 1.30 -7.35
C LEU A 104 -5.80 2.36 -6.34
N LEU A 105 -5.38 3.61 -6.49
CA LEU A 105 -5.69 4.73 -5.60
C LEU A 105 -6.15 5.94 -6.43
N ASN A 106 -7.41 6.38 -6.26
CA ASN A 106 -8.00 7.51 -7.00
C ASN A 106 -7.76 7.49 -8.53
N GLY A 107 -7.89 6.31 -9.15
CA GLY A 107 -7.71 6.14 -10.60
C GLY A 107 -6.25 6.07 -11.07
N ARG A 108 -5.29 6.04 -10.13
CA ARG A 108 -3.85 5.89 -10.38
C ARG A 108 -3.34 4.60 -9.76
N TYR A 109 -2.27 4.05 -10.33
CA TYR A 109 -1.65 2.84 -9.80
C TYR A 109 -0.38 3.20 -9.07
N LEU A 110 -0.39 3.04 -7.74
CA LEU A 110 0.77 3.23 -6.89
C LEU A 110 1.51 1.90 -6.74
N THR A 111 2.73 1.82 -7.28
CA THR A 111 3.57 0.64 -7.13
C THR A 111 4.03 0.48 -5.68
N VAL A 112 4.44 -0.72 -5.31
CA VAL A 112 4.96 -1.02 -3.95
C VAL A 112 6.27 -0.28 -3.62
N VAL A 113 6.93 0.31 -4.63
CA VAL A 113 8.13 1.15 -4.44
C VAL A 113 7.78 2.63 -4.26
N GLY A 114 6.50 2.99 -4.17
CA GLY A 114 6.05 4.34 -3.87
C GLY A 114 6.05 5.28 -5.08
N THR A 115 5.91 4.76 -6.30
CA THR A 115 5.80 5.60 -7.52
C THR A 115 4.57 5.24 -8.34
N GLU A 116 4.03 6.21 -9.06
CA GLU A 116 2.93 5.97 -10.00
C GLU A 116 3.41 5.22 -11.25
N SER A 117 2.62 4.25 -11.71
CA SER A 117 2.88 3.51 -12.95
C SER A 117 1.70 3.62 -13.92
N LYS A 118 2.04 3.68 -15.22
CA LYS A 118 1.09 3.67 -16.34
C LYS A 118 0.99 2.31 -17.02
N SER A 119 1.70 1.30 -16.52
CA SER A 119 1.78 -0.05 -17.09
C SER A 119 0.52 -0.90 -16.83
N PHE A 120 -0.53 -0.30 -16.26
CA PHE A 120 -1.71 -0.98 -15.75
C PHE A 120 -2.95 -0.61 -16.57
N SER A 121 -3.82 -1.58 -16.81
CA SER A 121 -5.12 -1.33 -17.44
C SER A 121 -6.12 -0.84 -16.38
N THR A 122 -6.88 0.22 -16.67
CA THR A 122 -7.97 0.66 -15.80
C THR A 122 -9.27 -0.12 -16.01
N GLU A 123 -9.38 -0.87 -17.12
CA GLU A 123 -10.63 -1.52 -17.53
C GLU A 123 -10.49 -3.05 -17.69
N ARG A 124 -9.28 -3.56 -17.89
CA ARG A 124 -9.00 -4.99 -18.16
C ARG A 124 -7.79 -5.49 -17.37
N ALA A 125 -7.83 -5.32 -16.05
CA ALA A 125 -6.78 -5.81 -15.14
C ALA A 125 -7.21 -7.07 -14.41
N PHE A 126 -6.24 -7.90 -14.06
CA PHE A 126 -6.37 -8.87 -12.97
C PHE A 126 -6.08 -8.15 -11.66
N TYR A 127 -6.82 -8.47 -10.60
CA TYR A 127 -6.68 -7.81 -9.30
C TYR A 127 -7.17 -8.69 -8.15
N SER A 128 -6.74 -8.37 -6.93
CA SER A 128 -7.27 -8.94 -5.69
C SER A 128 -7.85 -7.83 -4.82
N ARG A 129 -9.02 -8.11 -4.24
CA ARG A 129 -9.65 -7.28 -3.20
C ARG A 129 -9.18 -7.62 -1.79
N SER A 130 -8.53 -8.77 -1.63
CA SER A 130 -8.15 -9.36 -0.34
C SER A 130 -6.64 -9.54 -0.28
N TRP A 131 -5.96 -8.57 0.32
CA TRP A 131 -4.50 -8.53 0.40
C TRP A 131 -4.05 -7.82 1.69
N GLY A 132 -2.80 -8.00 2.06
CA GLY A 132 -2.24 -7.35 3.24
C GLY A 132 -0.73 -7.21 3.18
N ALA A 133 -0.16 -6.68 4.25
CA ALA A 133 1.28 -6.50 4.42
C ALA A 133 1.79 -7.35 5.58
N TRP A 134 2.87 -8.11 5.36
CA TRP A 134 3.53 -8.92 6.39
C TRP A 134 4.94 -8.44 6.63
N LEU A 135 5.34 -8.45 7.90
CA LEU A 135 6.71 -8.19 8.30
C LEU A 135 7.58 -9.44 8.05
N VAL A 136 8.65 -9.25 7.30
CA VAL A 136 9.69 -10.26 7.07
C VAL A 136 11.03 -9.76 7.63
N GLY A 137 11.77 -10.69 8.22
CA GLY A 137 13.10 -10.43 8.77
C GLY A 137 14.14 -10.29 7.65
N GLU A 138 15.35 -9.91 8.05
CA GLU A 138 16.49 -9.80 7.12
C GLU A 138 16.82 -11.11 6.40
N ASP A 139 16.56 -12.26 7.04
CA ASP A 139 16.74 -13.60 6.47
C ASP A 139 15.60 -14.02 5.53
N GLY A 140 14.64 -13.12 5.28
CA GLY A 140 13.46 -13.36 4.45
C GLY A 140 12.41 -14.24 5.14
N LYS A 141 12.62 -14.67 6.39
CA LYS A 141 11.62 -15.44 7.13
C LYS A 141 10.56 -14.53 7.72
N GLU A 142 9.39 -15.10 7.90
CA GLU A 142 8.29 -14.42 8.58
C GLU A 142 8.68 -14.11 10.02
N VAL A 143 8.56 -12.83 10.38
CA VAL A 143 8.70 -12.43 11.78
C VAL A 143 7.44 -12.82 12.55
N THR A 144 6.28 -12.79 11.89
CA THR A 144 5.00 -13.21 12.47
C THR A 144 4.06 -13.77 11.40
N SER A 145 3.11 -14.61 11.85
CA SER A 145 2.00 -15.14 11.04
C SER A 145 0.98 -14.07 10.65
N ASP A 146 0.84 -13.04 11.48
CA ASP A 146 -0.23 -12.07 11.42
C ASP A 146 0.21 -10.87 10.56
N PRO A 147 -0.68 -10.28 9.74
CA PRO A 147 -0.33 -9.11 8.94
C PRO A 147 -0.20 -7.84 9.78
N LEU A 148 0.62 -6.89 9.33
CA LEU A 148 0.64 -5.52 9.86
C LEU A 148 -0.71 -4.83 9.65
N PHE A 149 -1.32 -5.08 8.49
CA PHE A 149 -2.70 -4.73 8.18
C PHE A 149 -3.20 -5.64 7.07
N PHE A 150 -4.52 -5.77 7.02
CA PHE A 150 -5.23 -6.52 6.00
C PHE A 150 -6.33 -5.65 5.40
N ASN A 151 -6.48 -5.73 4.08
CA ASN A 151 -7.50 -5.03 3.32
C ASN A 151 -8.44 -6.06 2.68
N GLU A 152 -9.73 -5.86 2.94
CA GLU A 152 -10.83 -6.55 2.28
C GLU A 152 -11.70 -5.48 1.62
N ILE A 153 -11.52 -5.29 0.31
CA ILE A 153 -12.28 -4.28 -0.42
C ILE A 153 -13.65 -4.85 -0.74
N GLY A 154 -14.68 -4.37 -0.05
CA GLY A 154 -16.06 -4.76 -0.31
C GLY A 154 -16.48 -4.45 -1.75
N ARG A 155 -17.30 -5.32 -2.34
CA ARG A 155 -18.14 -4.91 -3.49
C ARG A 155 -19.11 -3.86 -2.95
N ARG A 156 -18.98 -2.59 -3.33
CA ARG A 156 -20.14 -1.70 -3.20
C ARG A 156 -21.23 -2.29 -4.10
N GLY A 157 -22.24 -2.90 -3.49
CA GLY A 157 -23.40 -3.50 -4.14
C GLY A 157 -23.68 -4.95 -3.72
N ALA A 158 -24.11 -5.14 -2.48
CA ALA A 158 -25.01 -6.24 -2.07
C ALA A 158 -25.78 -5.88 -0.77
N GLU A 159 -26.35 -4.68 -0.72
CA GLU A 159 -27.65 -4.43 -0.09
C GLU A 159 -28.46 -3.85 -1.26
N VAL A 160 -29.53 -4.45 -1.77
CA VAL A 160 -30.82 -4.73 -1.13
C VAL A 160 -31.49 -5.92 -1.86
N ALA A 161 -32.02 -6.89 -1.09
CA ALA A 161 -33.23 -7.63 -1.41
C ALA A 161 -33.88 -8.09 -0.10
#